data_AF-A0A183G451-F1
#
_entry.id   AF-A0A183G451-F1
#
_cell.length_a   1.000
_cell.length_b   1.000
_cell.length_c   1.000
_cell.angle_alpha   90.00
_cell.angle_beta   90.00
_cell.angle_gamma   90.00
#
_symmetry.space_group_name_H-M   'P 1'
#
loop_
_entity.id
_entity.type
_entity.pdbx_description
1 polymer ?
#
loop_
_entity_poly.entity_id
_entity_poly.type
_entity_poly.pdbx_seq_one_letter_code
_entity_poly.pdbx_strand_id
1 'polypeptide(L)' 'MFGLKLNVKMTEYLTTEVNESVSIKINGTELERISLFKYLGSAMVTDGGLMVEVIYRVVVALVDWGALR' A
#
# COMPACT_ATOMS: atom_id res chain seq x y z
N MET A 1 5.50 2.93 -17.12
CA MET A 1 5.32 3.42 -15.74
C MET A 1 3.85 3.23 -15.37
N PHE A 2 3.54 2.20 -14.57
CA PHE A 2 2.17 1.96 -14.10
C PHE A 2 1.96 2.80 -12.83
N GLY A 3 1.24 3.91 -12.94
CA GLY A 3 0.96 4.82 -11.83
C GLY A 3 -0.44 4.58 -11.27
N LEU A 4 -0.55 4.59 -9.94
CA LEU A 4 -1.82 4.59 -9.23
C LEU A 4 -2.52 5.93 -9.46
N LYS A 5 -3.71 5.94 -10.07
CA LYS A 5 -4.51 7.16 -10.27
C LYS A 5 -5.30 7.45 -8.98
N LEU A 6 -4.76 8.31 -8.13
CA LEU A 6 -5.40 8.74 -6.88
C LEU A 6 -6.47 9.81 -7.13
N ASN A 7 -7.54 9.80 -6.33
CA ASN A 7 -8.60 10.80 -6.39
C ASN A 7 -8.26 11.98 -5.47
N VAL A 8 -7.76 13.05 -6.08
CA VAL A 8 -7.30 14.28 -5.40
C VAL A 8 -8.34 14.91 -4.45
N LYS A 9 -9.65 14.69 -4.67
CA LYS A 9 -10.70 15.23 -3.79
C LYS A 9 -10.92 14.42 -2.51
N MET A 10 -10.53 13.15 -2.50
CA MET A 10 -10.68 12.25 -1.36
C MET A 10 -9.35 11.89 -0.71
N THR A 11 -8.23 12.22 -1.35
CA THR A 11 -6.90 11.87 -0.89
C THR A 11 -6.18 13.13 -0.41
N GLU A 12 -5.95 13.23 0.89
CA GLU A 12 -5.04 14.23 1.45
C GLU A 12 -3.60 13.80 1.13
N TYR A 13 -2.80 14.72 0.59
CA TYR A 13 -1.39 14.48 0.28
C TYR A 13 -0.54 14.94 1.46
N LEU A 14 0.19 14.01 2.08
CA LEU A 14 1.28 14.35 2.98
C LEU A 14 2.58 14.31 2.18
N THR A 15 3.14 15.49 1.87
CA THR A 15 4.49 15.61 1.33
C THR A 15 5.46 15.64 2.50
N THR A 16 6.29 14.62 2.63
CA THR A 16 7.32 14.58 3.67
C THR A 16 8.68 14.70 3.02
N GLU A 17 9.50 15.62 3.50
CA GLU A 17 10.89 15.73 3.08
C GLU A 17 11.59 14.37 3.26
N VAL A 18 12.51 14.05 2.35
CA VAL A 18 13.30 12.81 2.40
C VAL A 18 14.20 12.88 3.63
N ASN A 19 13.70 12.43 4.78
CA ASN A 19 14.53 12.19 5.95
C ASN A 19 14.00 11.00 6.77
N GLU A 20 14.95 10.36 7.46
CA GLU A 20 15.10 8.91 7.65
C GLU A 20 14.03 8.16 8.47
N SER A 21 12.96 8.79 8.93
CA SER A 21 11.82 8.05 9.52
C SER A 21 10.57 8.92 9.53
N VAL A 22 9.77 8.77 8.47
CA VAL A 22 8.51 9.51 8.34
C VAL A 22 7.44 8.76 9.12
N SER A 23 7.25 9.13 10.38
CA SER A 23 6.01 8.87 11.11
C SER A 23 4.95 9.89 10.67
N ILE A 24 3.69 9.46 10.59
CA ILE A 24 2.58 10.35 10.25
C ILE A 24 1.93 10.79 11.56
N LYS A 25 1.85 12.09 11.82
CA LYS A 25 1.12 12.65 12.97
C LYS A 25 -0.33 12.89 12.61
N ILE A 26 -1.25 12.17 13.27
CA ILE A 26 -2.70 12.39 13.15
C ILE A 26 -3.23 12.78 14.52
N ASN A 27 -3.82 13.99 14.64
CA ASN A 27 -4.38 14.51 15.90
C ASN A 27 -3.42 14.40 17.10
N GLY A 28 -2.13 14.66 16.88
CA GLY A 28 -1.09 14.56 17.91
C GLY A 28 -0.61 13.13 18.23
N THR A 29 -1.15 12.11 17.58
CA THR A 29 -0.67 10.72 17.68
C THR A 29 0.32 10.44 16.55
N GLU A 30 1.54 10.00 16.88
CA GLU A 30 2.49 9.49 15.90
C GLU A 30 2.13 8.07 15.48
N LEU A 31 1.92 7.88 14.18
CA LEU A 31 1.77 6.57 13.56
C LEU A 31 3.13 6.08 13.06
N GLU A 32 3.47 4.87 13.46
CA GLU A 32 4.65 4.18 12.96
C GLU A 32 4.50 3.87 11.46
N ARG A 33 5.61 3.94 10.72
CA ARG A 33 5.63 3.56 9.32
C ARG A 33 5.40 2.06 9.19
N ILE A 34 4.36 1.68 8.45
CA ILE A 34 4.08 0.29 8.08
C ILE A 34 4.91 -0.11 6.85
N SER A 35 5.52 -1.30 6.89
CA SER A 35 6.32 -1.87 5.80
C SER A 35 5.49 -2.43 4.65
N LEU A 36 4.23 -2.79 4.93
CA LEU A 36 3.30 -3.40 3.99
C LEU A 36 1.92 -2.73 4.12
N PHE A 37 1.37 -2.25 3.00
CA PHE A 37 0.05 -1.63 2.94
C PHE A 37 -0.86 -2.37 1.97
N LYS A 38 -2.02 -2.83 2.43
CA LYS A 38 -3.01 -3.54 1.60
C LYS A 38 -4.17 -2.61 1.23
N TYR A 39 -4.53 -2.55 -0.04
CA TYR A 39 -5.62 -1.73 -0.55
C TYR A 39 -6.23 -2.30 -1.83
N LEU A 40 -7.56 -2.48 -1.85
CA LEU A 40 -8.35 -2.93 -3.02
C LEU A 40 -7.77 -4.13 -3.78
N GLY A 41 -7.24 -5.12 -3.06
CA GLY A 41 -6.64 -6.31 -3.68
C GLY A 41 -5.17 -6.14 -4.12
N SER A 42 -4.57 -5.00 -3.82
CA SER A 42 -3.13 -4.76 -3.91
C SER A 42 -2.45 -4.75 -2.54
N ALA A 43 -1.15 -5.04 -2.54
CA ALA A 43 -0.21 -4.99 -1.44
C ALA A 43 1.04 -4.20 -1.89
N MET A 44 1.33 -3.11 -1.20
CA MET A 44 2.43 -2.18 -1.50
C MET A 44 3.50 -2.30 -0.42
N VAL A 45 4.77 -2.35 -0.83
CA VAL A 45 5.93 -2.40 0.07
C VAL A 45 6.66 -1.07 0.04
N THR A 46 7.20 -0.65 1.20
CA THR A 46 7.91 0.62 1.36
C THR A 46 9.19 0.76 0.52
N ASP A 47 9.80 -0.35 0.11
CA ASP A 47 11.00 -0.39 -0.73
C ASP A 47 10.70 -0.20 -2.23
N GLY A 48 9.42 -0.08 -2.60
CA GLY A 48 8.98 0.00 -3.99
C GLY A 48 9.08 -1.32 -4.76
N GLY A 49 9.41 -2.42 -4.08
CA GLY A 49 9.51 -3.75 -4.65
C GLY A 49 8.15 -4.31 -5.06
N LEU A 50 8.12 -4.95 -6.24
CA LEU A 50 6.89 -5.53 -6.79
C LEU A 50 6.65 -6.98 -6.36
N MET A 51 7.64 -7.63 -5.74
CA MET A 51 7.58 -9.08 -5.48
C MET A 51 6.40 -9.45 -4.57
N VAL A 52 6.15 -8.66 -3.52
CA VAL A 52 5.04 -8.90 -2.60
C VAL A 52 3.68 -8.70 -3.27
N GLU A 53 3.54 -7.67 -4.13
CA GLU A 53 2.31 -7.44 -4.90
C GLU A 53 2.00 -8.64 -5.82
N VAL A 54 3.02 -9.14 -6.52
CA VAL A 54 2.87 -10.28 -7.44
C VAL A 54 2.44 -11.53 -6.68
N ILE A 55 3.12 -11.86 -5.58
CA ILE A 55 2.77 -13.02 -4.74
C ILE A 55 1.35 -12.88 -4.21
N TYR A 56 0.99 -11.68 -3.72
CA TYR A 56 -0.33 -11.42 -3.17
C TYR A 56 -1.45 -11.68 -4.20
N ARG A 57 -1.31 -11.16 -5.41
CA ARG A 57 -2.30 -11.38 -6.48
C ARG A 57 -2.42 -12.84 -6.90
N VAL A 58 -1.30 -13.56 -6.98
CA VAL A 58 -1.31 -15.00 -7.32
C VAL A 58 -2.06 -15.80 -6.26
N VAL A 59 -1.81 -15.52 -4.98
CA VAL A 59 -2.49 -16.21 -3.87
C VAL A 59 -3.97 -15.89 -3.86
N VAL A 60 -4.35 -14.62 -4.01
CA VAL A 60 -5.77 -14.21 -4.06
C VAL A 60 -6.49 -14.93 -5.21
N ALA A 61 -5.92 -14.92 -6.41
CA ALA A 61 -6.51 -15.59 -7.57
C ALA A 61 -6.64 -17.12 -7.37
N LEU A 62 -5.66 -17.75 -6.72
CA LEU A 62 -5.72 -19.19 -6.44
C LEU A 62 -6.82 -19.54 -5.43
N VAL A 63 -7.00 -18.71 -4.39
CA VAL A 63 -8.07 -18.89 -3.40
C VAL A 63 -9.43 -18.69 -4.04
N ASP A 64 -9.60 -17.64 -4.85
CA ASP A 64 -10.85 -17.37 -5.58
C ASP A 64 -11.18 -18.51 -6.55
N TRP A 65 -10.17 -19.04 -7.27
CA TRP A 65 -10.34 -20.22 -8.12
C TRP A 65 -10.78 -21.45 -7.32
N GLY A 66 -10.19 -21.68 -6.15
CA GLY A 66 -10.56 -22.77 -5.26
C GLY A 66 -11.98 -22.67 -4.71
N ALA A 67 -12.48 -21.45 -4.46
CA ALA A 67 -13.83 -21.20 -3.95
C ALA A 67 -14.92 -21.31 -5.01
N LEU A 68 -14.56 -21.26 -6.30
CA LEU A 68 -15.48 -21.44 -7.43
C LEU A 68 -15.71 -22.92 -7.79
N ARG A 69 -15.07 -23.85 -7.09
CA ARG A 69 -15.23 -25.30 -7.25
C ARG A 69 -16.13 -25.87 -6.16
#